data_AF-A0A6N3I1A3-F1
#
_entry.id   AF-A0A6N3I1A3-F1
#
_cell.length_a   1.000
_cell.length_b   1.000
_cell.length_c   1.000
_cell.angle_alpha   90.00
_cell.angle_beta   90.00
_cell.angle_gamma   90.00
#
_symmetry.space_group_name_H-M   'P 1'
#
loop_
_entity.id
_entity.type
_entity.pdbx_description
1 polymer ?
#
loop_
_entity_poly.entity_id
_entity_poly.type
_entity_poly.pdbx_seq_one_letter_code
_entity_poly.pdbx_strand_id
1 'polypeptide(L)'
;MEEIRDNNTPKAEDNALTEEKKIKAKYSGEKVYKIAMTLHPDDETEVPVRYFFKRPGNPSYNRYVKTASKDMTGALKTFMFDAVIEESKAKLEEDLEEYPALAISVGEKLLSMMGFTDLSNLKKL
;
A
#
# COMPACT_ATOMS: atom_id res chain seq x y z
N MET A 1 3.16 -33.90 -35.63
CA MET A 1 2.90 -33.95 -34.18
C MET A 1 2.71 -32.50 -33.78
N GLU A 2 1.45 -32.08 -33.70
CA GLU A 2 1.05 -30.69 -33.42
C GLU A 2 1.41 -30.26 -32.00
N GLU A 3 1.76 -28.97 -31.90
CA GLU A 3 1.53 -27.96 -30.85
C GLU A 3 1.32 -28.42 -29.37
N ILE A 4 1.83 -27.71 -28.37
CA ILE A 4 1.20 -26.49 -27.83
C ILE A 4 2.22 -25.62 -27.06
N ARG A 5 2.06 -24.31 -27.23
CA ARG A 5 2.70 -23.20 -26.52
C ARG A 5 2.07 -23.04 -25.13
N ASP A 6 2.85 -23.11 -24.06
CA ASP A 6 2.41 -22.64 -22.73
C ASP A 6 2.67 -21.14 -22.61
N ASN A 7 1.61 -20.37 -22.82
CA ASN A 7 1.59 -18.92 -22.69
C ASN A 7 0.56 -18.58 -21.60
N ASN A 8 0.96 -18.55 -20.33
CA ASN A 8 0.04 -18.27 -19.22
C ASN A 8 0.58 -17.25 -18.19
N THR A 9 0.98 -16.09 -18.68
CA THR A 9 1.21 -14.88 -17.88
C THR A 9 0.45 -13.59 -18.34
N PRO A 10 -0.26 -13.49 -19.49
CA PRO A 10 -0.82 -12.18 -19.90
C PRO A 10 -1.99 -11.64 -19.08
N LYS A 11 -2.75 -12.47 -18.35
CA LYS A 11 -4.06 -12.07 -17.79
C LYS A 11 -3.99 -11.18 -16.55
N ALA A 12 -3.00 -11.37 -15.68
CA ALA A 12 -2.90 -10.63 -14.41
C ALA A 12 -2.42 -9.19 -14.62
N GLU A 13 -1.47 -9.00 -15.54
CA GLU A 13 -0.92 -7.68 -15.90
C GLU A 13 -1.93 -6.84 -16.68
N ASP A 14 -2.68 -7.45 -17.61
CA ASP A 14 -3.67 -6.74 -18.43
C ASP A 14 -4.89 -6.31 -17.60
N ASN A 15 -5.31 -7.14 -16.64
CA ASN A 15 -6.31 -6.75 -15.64
C ASN A 15 -5.80 -5.65 -14.69
N ALA A 16 -4.52 -5.68 -14.30
CA ALA A 16 -3.91 -4.64 -13.46
C ALA A 16 -3.96 -3.27 -14.14
N LEU A 17 -3.54 -3.21 -15.41
CA LEU A 17 -3.57 -1.99 -16.21
C LEU A 17 -5.00 -1.47 -16.39
N THR A 18 -5.98 -2.38 -16.49
CA THR A 18 -7.38 -2.02 -16.64
C THR A 18 -7.96 -1.42 -15.35
N GLU A 19 -7.64 -1.99 -14.19
CA GLU A 19 -8.07 -1.45 -12.89
C GLU A 19 -7.41 -0.11 -12.57
N GLU A 20 -6.11 0.05 -12.85
CA GLU A 20 -5.43 1.34 -12.67
C GLU A 20 -6.05 2.46 -13.52
N LYS A 21 -6.45 2.16 -14.76
CA LYS A 21 -7.14 3.12 -15.63
C LYS A 21 -8.49 3.52 -15.06
N LYS A 22 -9.28 2.56 -14.56
CA LYS A 22 -10.58 2.83 -13.90
C LYS A 22 -10.41 3.68 -12.66
N ILE A 23 -9.43 3.37 -11.80
CA ILE A 23 -9.14 4.14 -10.58
C ILE A 23 -8.71 5.56 -10.95
N LYS A 24 -7.78 5.72 -11.91
CA LYS A 24 -7.35 7.06 -12.38
C LYS A 24 -8.51 7.88 -12.94
N ALA A 25 -9.47 7.23 -13.62
CA ALA A 25 -10.66 7.90 -14.13
C ALA A 25 -11.63 8.29 -13.00
N LYS A 26 -11.93 7.38 -12.05
CA LYS A 26 -12.86 7.63 -10.93
C LYS A 26 -12.34 8.72 -9.99
N TYR A 27 -11.04 8.77 -9.75
CA TYR A 27 -10.37 9.73 -8.87
C TYR A 27 -9.69 10.87 -9.64
N SER A 28 -10.15 11.19 -10.85
CA SER A 28 -9.60 12.28 -11.65
C SER A 28 -9.69 13.61 -10.90
N GLY A 29 -8.54 14.21 -10.58
CA GLY A 29 -8.45 15.44 -9.77
C GLY A 29 -7.87 15.22 -8.37
N GLU A 30 -7.78 13.96 -7.91
CA GLU A 30 -7.11 13.59 -6.68
C GLU A 30 -5.77 12.90 -6.96
N LYS A 31 -4.78 13.09 -6.07
CA LYS A 31 -3.51 12.37 -6.16
C LYS A 31 -3.67 11.00 -5.51
N VAL A 32 -3.84 9.97 -6.35
CA VAL A 32 -3.86 8.56 -5.95
C VAL A 32 -2.52 7.90 -6.28
N TYR A 33 -2.05 7.07 -5.37
CA TYR A 33 -0.76 6.39 -5.42
C TYR A 33 -0.96 4.89 -5.28
N LYS A 34 -0.10 4.12 -5.93
CA LYS A 34 -0.04 2.67 -5.82
C LYS A 34 1.09 2.28 -4.87
N ILE A 35 0.80 1.42 -3.91
CA ILE A 35 1.81 0.71 -3.12
C ILE A 35 1.73 -0.75 -3.53
N ALA A 36 2.84 -1.29 -4.04
CA ALA A 36 2.99 -2.70 -4.40
C ALA A 36 4.19 -3.26 -3.63
N MET A 37 4.03 -4.46 -3.08
CA MET A 37 5.06 -5.17 -2.34
C MET A 37 4.87 -6.68 -2.49
N THR A 38 5.93 -7.43 -2.18
CA THR A 38 5.89 -8.90 -2.14
C THR A 38 6.06 -9.33 -0.70
N LEU A 39 5.12 -10.12 -0.20
CA LEU A 39 5.23 -10.75 1.12
C LEU A 39 5.93 -12.09 0.95
N HIS A 40 6.73 -12.45 1.94
CA HIS A 40 7.41 -13.74 2.03
C HIS A 40 6.98 -14.44 3.32
N PRO A 41 5.83 -15.15 3.33
CA PRO A 41 5.36 -15.87 4.50
C PRO A 41 6.29 -17.02 4.92
N ASP A 42 6.98 -17.60 3.95
CA ASP A 42 8.01 -18.65 4.11
C ASP A 42 9.11 -18.49 3.03
N ASP A 43 10.05 -19.43 2.99
CA ASP A 43 11.21 -19.41 2.09
C ASP A 43 10.86 -19.73 0.61
N GLU A 44 9.67 -20.25 0.34
CA GLU A 44 9.26 -20.74 -0.99
C GLU A 44 8.10 -19.92 -1.60
N THR A 45 7.39 -19.15 -0.78
CA THR A 45 6.15 -18.48 -1.14
C THR A 45 6.36 -16.98 -1.29
N GLU A 46 6.05 -16.46 -2.47
CA GLU A 46 5.97 -15.03 -2.74
C GLU A 46 4.53 -14.61 -2.99
N VAL A 47 4.01 -13.70 -2.16
CA VAL A 47 2.65 -13.18 -2.29
C VAL A 47 2.70 -11.71 -2.72
N PRO A 48 2.52 -11.40 -4.01
CA PRO A 48 2.47 -10.02 -4.47
C PRO A 48 1.16 -9.36 -4.05
N VAL A 49 1.25 -8.28 -3.29
CA VAL A 49 0.10 -7.47 -2.88
C VAL A 49 0.19 -6.06 -3.43
N ARG A 50 -0.98 -5.47 -3.70
CA ARG A 50 -1.09 -4.12 -4.25
C ARG A 50 -2.32 -3.42 -3.69
N TYR A 51 -2.15 -2.14 -3.36
CA TYR A 51 -3.23 -1.29 -2.88
C TYR A 51 -3.06 0.13 -3.41
N PHE A 52 -4.16 0.87 -3.41
CA PHE A 52 -4.20 2.24 -3.85
C PHE A 52 -4.64 3.16 -2.70
N PHE A 53 -3.95 4.28 -2.58
CA PHE A 53 -4.13 5.23 -1.50
C PHE A 53 -4.18 6.66 -2.04
N LYS A 54 -4.98 7.49 -1.40
CA LYS A 54 -4.87 8.95 -1.49
C LYS A 54 -3.69 9.42 -0.65
N ARG A 55 -3.19 10.64 -0.91
CA ARG A 55 -2.23 11.26 0.02
C ARG A 55 -2.91 11.47 1.38
N PRO A 56 -2.35 10.96 2.49
CA PRO A 56 -2.90 11.23 3.81
C PRO A 56 -2.93 12.74 4.11
N GLY A 57 -4.02 13.21 4.73
CA GLY A 57 -4.15 14.60 5.15
C GLY A 57 -3.50 14.88 6.51
N ASN A 58 -3.15 16.15 6.78
CA ASN A 58 -2.64 16.60 8.08
C ASN A 58 -3.50 16.15 9.29
N PRO A 59 -4.85 16.14 9.23
CA PRO A 59 -5.66 15.65 10.33
C PRO A 59 -5.39 14.18 10.70
N SER A 60 -5.18 13.32 9.70
CA SER A 60 -4.88 11.90 9.91
C SER A 60 -3.48 11.72 10.50
N TYR A 61 -2.48 12.45 10.00
CA TYR A 61 -1.13 12.46 10.57
C TYR A 61 -1.12 12.94 12.03
N ASN A 62 -1.86 14.00 12.35
CA ASN A 62 -1.96 14.50 13.72
C ASN A 62 -2.61 13.48 14.67
N ARG A 63 -3.58 12.68 14.20
CA ARG A 63 -4.13 11.56 14.99
C ARG A 63 -3.09 10.47 15.19
N TYR A 64 -2.37 10.08 14.14
CA TYR A 64 -1.28 9.11 14.22
C TYR A 64 -0.28 9.49 15.32
N VAL A 65 0.29 10.71 15.26
CA VAL A 65 1.30 11.18 16.24
C VAL A 65 0.79 11.13 17.69
N LYS A 66 -0.49 11.45 17.92
CA LYS A 66 -1.08 11.44 19.27
C LYS A 66 -1.28 10.04 19.84
N THR A 67 -1.54 9.06 18.98
CA THR A 67 -1.90 7.69 19.38
C THR A 67 -0.71 6.75 19.33
N ALA A 68 0.27 7.01 18.46
CA ALA A 68 1.40 6.13 18.17
C ALA A 68 2.25 5.77 19.40
N SER A 69 2.35 6.66 20.40
CA SER A 69 3.09 6.39 21.64
C SER A 69 2.42 5.36 22.56
N LYS A 70 1.12 5.12 22.39
CA LYS A 70 0.33 4.16 23.17
C LYS A 70 0.10 2.87 22.40
N ASP A 71 -0.19 3.00 21.11
CA ASP A 71 -0.48 1.89 20.21
C ASP A 71 0.01 2.26 18.81
N MET A 72 1.27 1.92 18.51
CA MET A 72 1.91 2.24 17.23
C MET A 72 1.19 1.52 16.08
N THR A 73 0.97 0.22 16.20
CA THR A 73 0.39 -0.60 15.15
C THR A 73 -1.07 -0.21 14.87
N GLY A 74 -1.88 0.03 15.90
CA GLY A 74 -3.25 0.52 15.73
C GLY A 74 -3.32 1.94 15.18
N ALA A 75 -2.39 2.82 15.56
CA ALA A 75 -2.26 4.15 14.98
C ALA A 75 -1.90 4.10 13.48
N LEU A 76 -0.96 3.24 13.08
CA LEU A 76 -0.61 3.01 11.68
C LEU A 76 -1.78 2.40 10.90
N LYS A 77 -2.49 1.43 11.48
CA LYS A 77 -3.69 0.83 10.89
C LYS A 77 -4.74 1.89 10.60
N THR A 78 -5.05 2.73 11.59
CA THR A 78 -6.02 3.84 11.44
C THR A 78 -5.57 4.85 10.38
N PHE A 79 -4.29 5.25 10.42
CA PHE A 79 -3.69 6.18 9.45
C PHE A 79 -3.77 5.66 8.01
N MET A 80 -3.52 4.37 7.82
CA MET A 80 -3.64 3.69 6.54
C MET A 80 -5.10 3.65 6.05
N PHE A 81 -6.06 3.33 6.92
CA PHE A 81 -7.49 3.31 6.57
C PHE A 81 -8.09 4.69 6.28
N ASP A 82 -7.53 5.75 6.87
CA ASP A 82 -7.90 7.12 6.51
C ASP A 82 -7.51 7.48 5.07
N ALA A 83 -6.54 6.79 4.48
CA ALA A 83 -5.96 7.10 3.18
C ALA A 83 -6.33 6.10 2.06
N VAL A 84 -6.76 4.88 2.41
CA VAL A 84 -7.08 3.83 1.42
C VAL A 84 -8.29 4.22 0.58
N ILE A 85 -8.28 3.88 -0.72
CA ILE A 85 -9.46 4.02 -1.56
C ILE A 85 -10.41 2.83 -1.38
N GLU A 86 -11.66 3.02 -1.77
CA GLU A 86 -12.73 2.02 -1.61
C GLU A 86 -12.37 0.67 -2.24
N GLU A 87 -11.80 0.69 -3.45
CA GLU A 87 -11.43 -0.49 -4.23
C GLU A 87 -10.34 -1.34 -3.57
N SER A 88 -9.50 -0.72 -2.73
CA SER A 88 -8.41 -1.42 -2.03
C SER A 88 -8.77 -1.78 -0.59
N LYS A 89 -9.84 -1.21 -0.02
CA LYS A 89 -10.14 -1.32 1.40
C LYS A 89 -10.44 -2.76 1.83
N ALA A 90 -11.35 -3.44 1.14
CA ALA A 90 -11.76 -4.80 1.52
C ALA A 90 -10.60 -5.80 1.45
N LYS A 91 -9.84 -5.76 0.34
CA LYS A 91 -8.65 -6.61 0.19
C LYS A 91 -7.59 -6.31 1.26
N LEU A 92 -7.37 -5.03 1.56
CA LEU A 92 -6.43 -4.63 2.60
C LEU A 92 -6.87 -5.11 3.99
N GLU A 93 -8.17 -5.10 4.31
CA GLU A 93 -8.69 -5.64 5.57
C GLU A 93 -8.41 -7.15 5.69
N GLU A 94 -8.73 -7.92 4.65
CA GLU A 94 -8.45 -9.36 4.58
C GLU A 94 -6.95 -9.66 4.73
N ASP A 95 -6.12 -9.01 3.92
CA ASP A 95 -4.67 -9.23 3.95
C ASP A 95 -4.06 -8.82 5.32
N LEU A 96 -4.67 -7.89 6.06
CA LEU A 96 -4.23 -7.49 7.41
C LEU A 96 -4.64 -8.46 8.52
N GLU A 97 -5.70 -9.24 8.31
CA GLU A 97 -6.08 -10.30 9.25
C GLU A 97 -5.07 -11.45 9.18
N GLU A 98 -4.60 -11.79 7.98
CA GLU A 98 -3.60 -12.82 7.75
C GLU A 98 -2.17 -12.31 8.04
N TYR A 99 -1.85 -11.09 7.60
CA TYR A 99 -0.51 -10.50 7.69
C TYR A 99 -0.53 -9.18 8.51
N PRO A 100 -0.66 -9.22 9.85
CA PRO A 100 -0.83 -8.02 10.67
C PRO A 100 0.35 -7.03 10.58
N ALA A 101 1.57 -7.52 10.31
CA ALA A 101 2.76 -6.68 10.14
C ALA A 101 2.72 -5.81 8.87
N LEU A 102 1.86 -6.14 7.89
CA LEU A 102 1.67 -5.36 6.67
C LEU A 102 1.30 -3.89 6.96
N ALA A 103 0.56 -3.64 8.06
CA ALA A 103 0.20 -2.29 8.48
C ALA A 103 1.42 -1.39 8.72
N ILE A 104 2.53 -1.96 9.20
CA ILE A 104 3.78 -1.23 9.44
C ILE A 104 4.39 -0.82 8.10
N SER A 105 4.64 -1.78 7.22
CA SER A 105 5.26 -1.55 5.90
C SER A 105 4.47 -0.55 5.05
N VAL A 106 3.14 -0.70 4.99
CA VAL A 106 2.28 0.23 4.26
C VAL A 106 2.25 1.59 4.94
N GLY A 107 2.08 1.62 6.26
CA GLY A 107 2.01 2.85 7.05
C GLY A 107 3.29 3.69 6.95
N GLU A 108 4.46 3.08 7.04
CA GLU A 108 5.77 3.73 6.84
C GLU A 108 5.91 4.31 5.44
N LYS A 109 5.40 3.62 4.41
CA LYS A 109 5.42 4.14 3.04
C LYS A 109 4.52 5.37 2.88
N LEU A 110 3.37 5.39 3.57
CA LEU A 110 2.48 6.55 3.61
C LEU A 110 3.12 7.71 4.40
N LEU A 111 3.81 7.44 5.52
CA LEU A 111 4.59 8.45 6.23
C LEU A 111 5.73 8.99 5.37
N SER A 112 6.40 8.14 4.58
CA SER A 112 7.45 8.55 3.65
C SER A 112 6.93 9.51 2.59
N MET A 113 5.72 9.29 2.08
CA MET A 113 5.03 10.22 1.18
C MET A 113 4.78 11.59 1.83
N MET A 114 4.68 11.63 3.15
CA MET A 114 4.51 12.85 3.96
C MET A 114 5.83 13.52 4.35
N GLY A 115 6.97 12.94 3.96
CA GLY A 115 8.30 13.49 4.21
C GLY A 115 9.06 12.84 5.36
N PHE A 116 8.57 11.73 5.92
CA PHE A 116 9.36 10.88 6.81
C PHE A 116 10.48 10.21 6.00
N THR A 117 11.74 10.40 6.38
CA THR A 117 12.86 9.78 5.66
C THR A 117 14.02 9.50 6.60
N ASP A 118 14.62 8.32 6.44
CA ASP A 118 15.78 7.88 7.22
C ASP A 118 17.09 8.45 6.67
N LEU A 119 17.10 8.95 5.43
CA LEU A 119 18.28 9.46 4.74
C LEU A 119 18.36 10.98 4.86
N SER A 120 18.85 11.46 6.01
CA SER A 120 19.19 12.88 6.20
C SER A 120 20.66 13.05 6.55
N ASN A 121 21.36 13.90 5.80
CA ASN A 121 22.75 14.24 6.07
C ASN A 121 22.81 15.43 7.03
N LEU A 122 23.37 15.22 8.22
CA LEU A 122 23.59 16.28 9.19
C LEU A 122 25.01 16.82 9.06
N LYS A 123 25.16 18.10 8.72
CA LYS A 123 26.45 18.81 8.74
C LYS A 123 26.36 19.98 9.72
N LYS A 124 27.29 20.03 10.67
CA LYS A 124 27.50 21.22 11.53
C LYS A 124 28.16 22.33 10.69
N LEU A 125 27.61 23.54 10.74
CA LEU A 125 28.17 24.74 10.10
C LEU A 125 29.24 25.37 11.00
#